data_AF-A0A928XKZ0-F1
#
_entry.id   AF-A0A928XKZ0-F1
#
_cell.length_a   1.000
_cell.length_b   1.000
_cell.length_c   1.000
_cell.angle_alpha   90.00
_cell.angle_beta   90.00
_cell.angle_gamma   90.00
#
_symmetry.space_group_name_H-M   'P 1'
#
loop_
_entity.id
_entity.type
_entity.pdbx_description
1 polymer ?
#
loop_
_entity_poly.entity_id
_entity_poly.type
_entity_poly.pdbx_seq_one_letter_code
_entity_poly.pdbx_strand_id
1 'polypeptide(L)'
;MRRIALALALAVPLLAGCETHVRRGTTLYADGRYVEAAEVFERTEYRLTAYTPRERAEYGVYRGMTLLVLGDLQNARRWMTYAYEVERVAPGALRSDRRALLDRGWFELGQRQRAELEATPRGTDTALAHRHPEHPAPPPTDRAVPPANERTLVPR
;
A
#
# COMPACT_ATOMS: atom_id res chain seq x y z
N MET A 1 63.99 22.95 -11.19
CA MET A 1 62.91 23.64 -10.46
C MET A 1 61.57 23.22 -11.05
N ARG A 2 60.66 22.74 -10.18
CA ARG A 2 59.20 22.61 -10.31
C ARG A 2 58.61 22.04 -11.62
N ARG A 3 58.33 20.73 -11.56
CA ARG A 3 57.27 20.04 -12.29
C ARG A 3 55.92 20.70 -11.94
N ILE A 4 55.31 21.44 -12.86
CA ILE A 4 53.94 21.93 -12.69
C ILE A 4 53.03 20.96 -13.45
N ALA A 5 52.35 20.15 -12.65
CA ALA A 5 51.24 19.32 -13.03
C ALA A 5 50.11 20.18 -13.60
N LEU A 6 49.51 19.73 -14.70
CA LEU A 6 48.11 20.03 -14.96
C LEU A 6 47.46 18.73 -15.46
N ALA A 7 47.17 17.86 -14.50
CA ALA A 7 46.25 16.76 -14.72
C ALA A 7 44.87 17.38 -14.98
N LEU A 8 44.49 17.42 -16.26
CA LEU A 8 43.15 17.79 -16.68
C LEU A 8 42.22 16.64 -16.27
N ALA A 9 41.81 16.64 -14.99
CA ALA A 9 40.80 15.75 -14.47
C ALA A 9 39.48 16.09 -15.16
N LEU A 10 39.17 15.33 -16.21
CA LEU A 10 37.93 15.37 -16.95
C LEU A 10 36.80 15.02 -15.97
N ALA A 11 36.17 16.03 -15.39
CA ALA A 11 34.98 15.88 -14.57
C ALA A 11 33.85 15.40 -15.48
N VAL A 12 33.65 14.08 -15.55
CA VAL A 12 32.45 13.50 -16.13
C VAL A 12 31.29 13.88 -15.21
N PRO A 13 30.34 14.73 -15.64
CA PRO A 13 29.17 14.97 -14.84
C PRO A 13 28.38 13.66 -14.88
N LEU A 14 28.28 13.00 -13.72
CA LEU A 14 27.29 11.95 -13.49
C LEU A 14 25.92 12.61 -13.64
N LEU A 15 25.42 12.67 -14.87
CA LEU A 15 24.00 12.79 -15.17
C LEU A 15 23.33 11.50 -14.69
N ALA A 16 23.31 11.30 -13.38
CA ALA A 16 22.28 10.51 -12.74
C ALA A 16 20.99 11.27 -13.04
N GLY A 17 20.40 10.96 -14.20
CA GLY A 17 19.12 11.50 -14.59
C GLY A 17 18.20 11.36 -13.39
N CYS A 18 17.46 12.42 -13.08
CA CYS A 18 16.35 12.36 -12.13
C CYS A 18 15.26 11.45 -12.72
N GLU A 19 15.57 10.17 -12.89
CA GLU A 19 14.63 9.14 -13.21
C GLU A 19 13.75 8.99 -11.97
N THR A 20 12.51 9.45 -12.11
CA THR A 20 11.54 9.33 -11.04
C THR A 20 11.31 7.86 -10.77
N HIS A 21 11.10 7.51 -9.50
CA HIS A 21 10.93 6.12 -9.09
C HIS A 21 9.71 5.48 -9.75
N VAL A 22 8.71 6.31 -10.06
CA VAL A 22 7.56 5.96 -10.89
C VAL A 22 8.01 5.48 -12.27
N ARG A 23 8.87 6.23 -12.98
CA ARG A 23 9.37 5.83 -14.30
C ARG A 23 10.14 4.49 -14.25
N ARG A 24 11.00 4.30 -13.25
CA ARG A 24 11.71 3.04 -13.05
C ARG A 24 10.73 1.87 -12.82
N GLY A 25 9.75 2.05 -11.94
CA GLY A 25 8.72 1.04 -11.68
C GLY A 25 7.86 0.73 -12.92
N THR A 26 7.49 1.76 -13.69
CA THR A 26 6.77 1.61 -14.96
C THR A 26 7.58 0.83 -16.00
N THR A 27 8.88 1.09 -16.10
CA THR A 27 9.77 0.36 -17.02
C THR A 27 9.85 -1.11 -16.63
N LEU A 28 10.06 -1.41 -15.35
CA LEU A 28 10.05 -2.79 -14.84
C LEU A 28 8.72 -3.51 -15.12
N TYR A 29 7.60 -2.81 -14.95
CA TYR A 29 6.28 -3.36 -15.31
C TYR A 29 6.19 -3.67 -16.81
N ALA A 30 6.61 -2.75 -17.67
CA ALA A 30 6.58 -2.93 -19.13
C ALA A 30 7.48 -4.10 -19.59
N ASP A 31 8.59 -4.31 -18.88
CA ASP A 31 9.53 -5.42 -19.12
C ASP A 31 9.04 -6.77 -18.55
N GLY A 32 7.85 -6.82 -17.93
CA GLY A 32 7.31 -8.03 -17.30
C GLY A 32 7.97 -8.41 -15.97
N ARG A 33 8.80 -7.52 -15.41
CA ARG A 33 9.53 -7.70 -14.14
C ARG A 33 8.71 -7.25 -12.96
N TYR A 34 7.57 -7.91 -12.74
CA TYR A 34 6.53 -7.46 -11.83
C TYR A 34 6.96 -7.47 -10.35
N VAL A 35 7.80 -8.43 -9.94
CA VAL A 35 8.30 -8.49 -8.56
C VAL A 35 9.20 -7.30 -8.25
N GLU A 36 10.12 -6.98 -9.16
CA GLU A 36 11.01 -5.82 -9.00
C GLU A 36 10.25 -4.51 -9.12
N ALA A 37 9.24 -4.44 -10.00
CA ALA A 37 8.35 -3.29 -10.07
C ALA A 37 7.64 -3.06 -8.72
N ALA A 38 7.10 -4.13 -8.12
CA ALA A 38 6.47 -4.07 -6.80
C ALA A 38 7.42 -3.54 -5.72
N GLU A 39 8.64 -4.06 -5.68
CA GLU A 39 9.66 -3.65 -4.71
C GLU A 39 10.06 -2.17 -4.88
N VAL A 40 10.18 -1.68 -6.12
CA VAL A 40 10.48 -0.27 -6.39
C VAL A 40 9.34 0.62 -5.91
N PHE A 41 8.09 0.28 -6.21
CA PHE A 41 6.95 1.07 -5.78
C PHE A 41 6.84 1.09 -4.24
N GLU A 42 6.91 -0.07 -3.59
CA GLU A 42 6.82 -0.17 -2.13
C GLU A 42 7.89 0.67 -1.41
N ARG A 43 9.16 0.55 -1.83
CA ARG A 43 10.26 1.33 -1.25
C ARG A 43 10.12 2.83 -1.44
N THR A 44 9.25 3.28 -2.34
CA THR A 44 9.15 4.70 -2.72
C THR A 44 7.81 5.31 -2.35
N GLU A 45 6.90 4.52 -1.75
CA GLU A 45 5.59 4.95 -1.30
C GLU A 45 5.63 6.16 -0.35
N TYR A 46 6.61 6.20 0.56
CA TYR A 46 6.77 7.31 1.51
C TYR A 46 7.00 8.67 0.84
N ARG A 47 7.39 8.68 -0.45
CA ARG A 47 7.64 9.90 -1.24
C ARG A 47 6.39 10.43 -1.95
N LEU A 48 5.27 9.71 -1.89
CA LEU A 48 4.03 10.10 -2.59
C LEU A 48 3.54 11.50 -2.24
N THR A 49 3.78 11.97 -1.01
CA THR A 49 3.39 13.31 -0.57
C THR A 49 4.12 14.42 -1.33
N ALA A 50 5.33 14.14 -1.82
CA ALA A 50 6.14 15.07 -2.61
C ALA A 50 5.87 14.97 -4.12
N TYR A 51 5.12 13.97 -4.57
CA TYR A 51 4.83 13.75 -5.99
C TYR A 51 3.75 14.70 -6.51
N THR A 52 3.88 15.10 -7.77
CA THR A 52 2.84 15.82 -8.49
C THR A 52 1.57 14.96 -8.62
N PRO A 53 0.38 15.56 -8.83
CA PRO A 53 -0.84 14.79 -9.06
C PRO A 53 -0.69 13.73 -10.16
N ARG A 54 -0.03 14.10 -11.26
CA ARG A 54 0.26 13.18 -12.36
C ARG A 54 1.09 11.97 -11.91
N GLU A 55 2.20 12.19 -11.20
CA GLU A 55 3.05 11.10 -10.71
C GLU A 55 2.33 10.22 -9.69
N ARG A 56 1.50 10.79 -8.82
CA ARG A 56 0.68 10.03 -7.88
C ARG A 56 -0.33 9.14 -8.59
N ALA A 57 -1.00 9.68 -9.62
CA ALA A 57 -1.94 8.90 -10.41
C ALA A 57 -1.24 7.78 -11.18
N GLU A 58 -0.12 8.08 -11.87
CA GLU A 58 0.68 7.07 -12.57
C GLU A 58 1.22 6.00 -11.61
N TYR A 59 1.69 6.38 -10.42
CA TYR A 59 2.08 5.43 -9.36
C TYR A 59 0.93 4.49 -9.00
N GLY A 60 -0.27 5.03 -8.73
CA GLY A 60 -1.44 4.22 -8.37
C GLY A 60 -1.83 3.24 -9.47
N VAL A 61 -1.80 3.67 -10.74
CA VAL A 61 -2.07 2.79 -11.89
C VAL A 61 -1.08 1.65 -11.94
N TYR A 62 0.23 1.93 -11.99
CA TYR A 62 1.22 0.88 -12.18
C TYR A 62 1.40 0.00 -10.94
N ARG A 63 1.33 0.55 -9.72
CA ARG A 63 1.35 -0.26 -8.50
C ARG A 63 0.15 -1.21 -8.44
N GLY A 64 -1.04 -0.71 -8.77
CA GLY A 64 -2.26 -1.52 -8.85
C GLY A 64 -2.16 -2.62 -9.91
N MET A 65 -1.72 -2.28 -11.12
CA MET A 65 -1.54 -3.26 -12.22
C MET A 65 -0.51 -4.32 -11.89
N THR A 66 0.63 -3.94 -11.30
CA THR A 66 1.65 -4.89 -10.84
C THR A 66 1.07 -5.88 -9.83
N LEU A 67 0.34 -5.39 -8.83
CA LEU A 67 -0.27 -6.24 -7.81
C LEU A 67 -1.36 -7.15 -8.38
N LEU A 68 -2.14 -6.66 -9.34
CA LEU A 68 -3.12 -7.45 -10.06
C LEU A 68 -2.47 -8.64 -10.77
N VAL A 69 -1.35 -8.41 -11.46
CA VAL A 69 -0.60 -9.47 -12.13
C VAL A 69 -0.04 -10.49 -11.13
N LEU A 70 0.45 -10.00 -9.98
CA LEU A 70 0.96 -10.85 -8.89
C LEU A 70 -0.14 -11.58 -8.10
N GLY A 71 -1.42 -11.33 -8.38
CA GLY A 71 -2.55 -11.97 -7.72
C GLY A 71 -2.98 -11.35 -6.40
N ASP A 72 -2.36 -10.25 -5.97
CA ASP A 72 -2.78 -9.50 -4.78
C ASP A 72 -3.95 -8.57 -5.12
N LEU A 73 -5.14 -9.16 -5.22
CA LEU A 73 -6.35 -8.47 -5.67
C LEU A 73 -6.78 -7.36 -4.70
N GLN A 74 -6.57 -7.55 -3.39
CA GLN A 74 -6.96 -6.57 -2.39
C GLN A 74 -6.12 -5.30 -2.50
N ASN A 75 -4.79 -5.41 -2.54
CA ASN A 75 -3.93 -4.25 -2.68
C ASN A 75 -4.01 -3.64 -4.09
N ALA A 76 -4.22 -4.46 -5.13
CA ALA A 76 -4.51 -3.95 -6.48
C ALA A 76 -5.71 -3.00 -6.47
N ARG A 77 -6.82 -3.41 -5.83
CA ARG A 77 -8.03 -2.58 -5.68
C ARG A 77 -7.73 -1.26 -4.99
N ARG A 78 -6.99 -1.31 -3.87
CA ARG A 78 -6.62 -0.11 -3.10
C ARG A 78 -5.88 0.90 -3.97
N TRP A 79 -4.87 0.47 -4.70
CA TRP A 79 -4.04 1.37 -5.51
C TRP A 79 -4.72 1.88 -6.78
N MET A 80 -5.55 1.06 -7.41
CA MET A 80 -6.37 1.53 -8.55
C MET A 80 -7.44 2.53 -8.09
N THR A 81 -8.05 2.32 -6.92
CA THR A 81 -8.97 3.31 -6.32
C THR A 81 -8.24 4.62 -6.06
N TYR A 82 -7.03 4.56 -5.50
CA TYR A 82 -6.19 5.74 -5.30
C TYR A 82 -5.92 6.50 -6.61
N ALA A 83 -5.63 5.80 -7.72
CA ALA A 83 -5.44 6.44 -9.02
C ALA A 83 -6.71 7.16 -9.52
N TYR A 84 -7.88 6.53 -9.40
CA TYR A 84 -9.16 7.16 -9.72
C TYR A 84 -9.42 8.40 -8.86
N GLU A 85 -9.09 8.34 -7.57
CA GLU A 85 -9.29 9.45 -6.66
C GLU A 85 -8.40 10.65 -7.00
N VAL A 86 -7.13 10.40 -7.33
CA VAL A 86 -6.23 11.48 -7.78
C VAL A 86 -6.74 12.12 -9.07
N GLU A 87 -7.21 11.34 -10.04
CA GLU A 87 -7.79 11.84 -11.29
C GLU A 87 -9.11 12.59 -11.06
N ARG A 88 -9.93 12.16 -10.11
CA ARG A 88 -11.17 12.84 -9.73
C ARG A 88 -10.90 14.22 -9.13
N VAL A 89 -9.89 14.33 -8.27
CA VAL A 89 -9.49 15.58 -7.62
C VAL A 89 -8.74 16.51 -8.57
N ALA A 90 -7.93 15.95 -9.47
CA ALA A 90 -7.15 16.69 -10.46
C ALA A 90 -7.38 16.11 -11.87
N PRO A 91 -8.48 16.51 -12.55
CA PRO A 91 -8.79 16.04 -13.90
C PRO A 91 -7.63 16.27 -14.87
N GLY A 92 -7.27 15.25 -15.65
CA GLY A 92 -6.14 15.28 -16.57
C GLY A 92 -4.79 14.94 -15.91
N ALA A 93 -4.77 14.52 -14.64
CA ALA A 93 -3.57 13.95 -14.02
C ALA A 93 -3.12 12.67 -14.74
N LEU A 94 -4.06 11.86 -15.21
CA LEU A 94 -3.81 10.72 -16.08
C LEU A 94 -3.93 11.12 -17.55
N ARG A 95 -2.91 10.75 -18.33
CA ARG A 95 -3.02 10.73 -19.79
C ARG A 95 -4.04 9.68 -20.23
N SER A 96 -4.65 9.90 -21.39
CA SER A 96 -5.71 9.04 -21.94
C SER A 96 -5.33 7.56 -22.01
N ASP A 97 -4.09 7.23 -22.37
CA ASP A 97 -3.61 5.86 -22.45
C ASP A 97 -3.44 5.20 -21.07
N ARG A 98 -2.98 5.95 -20.07
CA ARG A 98 -2.89 5.45 -18.67
C ARG A 98 -4.27 5.33 -18.04
N ARG A 99 -5.20 6.20 -18.40
CA ARG A 99 -6.60 6.07 -17.99
C ARG A 99 -7.24 4.82 -18.58
N ALA A 100 -7.04 4.56 -19.87
CA ALA A 100 -7.53 3.33 -20.51
C ALA A 100 -6.92 2.07 -19.89
N LEU A 101 -5.63 2.12 -19.50
CA LEU A 101 -4.98 1.03 -18.77
C LEU A 101 -5.63 0.80 -17.39
N LEU A 102 -5.88 1.86 -16.63
CA LEU A 102 -6.57 1.79 -15.34
C LEU A 102 -7.96 1.18 -15.47
N ASP A 103 -8.75 1.63 -16.43
CA ASP A 103 -10.12 1.14 -16.65
C ASP A 103 -10.13 -0.35 -17.03
N ARG A 104 -9.19 -0.79 -17.86
CA ARG A 104 -9.01 -2.21 -18.20
C ARG A 104 -8.61 -3.04 -16.99
N GLY A 105 -7.62 -2.58 -16.22
CA GLY A 105 -7.15 -3.25 -15.01
C GLY A 105 -8.25 -3.39 -13.97
N TRP A 106 -9.07 -2.35 -13.81
CA TRP A 106 -10.20 -2.35 -12.89
C TRP A 106 -11.27 -3.38 -13.29
N PHE A 107 -11.58 -3.47 -14.58
CA PHE A 107 -12.51 -4.48 -15.09
C PHE A 107 -11.97 -5.89 -14.84
N GLU A 108 -10.70 -6.15 -15.15
CA GLU A 108 -10.04 -7.44 -14.93
C GLU A 108 -10.04 -7.83 -13.45
N LEU A 109 -9.68 -6.91 -12.57
CA LEU A 109 -9.73 -7.10 -11.12
C LEU A 109 -11.12 -7.57 -10.66
N GLY A 110 -12.19 -6.92 -11.15
CA GLY A 110 -13.56 -7.30 -10.82
C GLY A 110 -13.99 -8.66 -11.36
N GLN A 111 -13.40 -9.13 -12.46
CA GLN A 111 -13.61 -10.51 -12.96
C GLN A 111 -12.91 -11.52 -12.05
N ARG A 112 -11.63 -11.28 -11.71
CA ARG A 112 -10.85 -12.18 -10.86
C ARG A 112 -11.43 -12.31 -9.44
N GLN A 113 -11.88 -11.21 -8.85
CA GLN A 113 -12.51 -11.23 -7.52
C GLN A 113 -13.82 -12.03 -7.51
N ARG A 114 -14.63 -11.95 -8.56
CA ARG A 114 -15.84 -12.77 -8.69
C ARG A 114 -15.51 -14.24 -8.82
N ALA A 115 -14.52 -14.58 -9.66
CA ALA A 115 -14.06 -15.95 -9.79
C ALA A 115 -13.53 -16.52 -8.45
N GLU A 116 -12.82 -15.73 -7.65
CA GLU A 116 -12.33 -16.14 -6.32
C GLU A 116 -13.49 -16.41 -5.33
N LEU A 117 -14.53 -15.57 -5.34
CA LEU A 117 -15.75 -15.78 -4.55
C LEU A 117 -16.54 -17.02 -4.97
N GLU A 118 -16.59 -17.31 -6.27
CA GLU A 118 -17.26 -18.51 -6.81
C GLU A 118 -16.45 -19.79 -6.55
N ALA A 119 -15.12 -19.71 -6.59
CA ALA A 119 -14.21 -20.82 -6.34
C ALA A 119 -14.12 -21.21 -4.86
N THR A 120 -14.40 -20.28 -3.95
CA THR A 120 -14.47 -20.56 -2.51
C THR A 120 -15.73 -21.38 -2.23
N PRO A 121 -15.63 -22.68 -1.88
CA PRO A 121 -16.81 -23.51 -1.63
C PRO A 121 -17.61 -22.90 -0.47
N ARG A 122 -18.93 -22.71 -0.63
CA ARG A 122 -19.85 -22.23 0.43
C ARG A 122 -20.00 -23.20 1.62
N GLY A 123 -19.01 -24.06 1.87
CA GLY A 123 -19.10 -25.26 2.70
C GLY A 123 -18.49 -25.13 4.10
N THR A 124 -18.51 -23.96 4.74
CA THR A 124 -18.05 -23.85 6.14
C THR A 124 -18.96 -23.05 7.07
N ASP A 125 -20.10 -22.54 6.60
CA ASP A 125 -21.02 -21.73 7.43
C ASP A 125 -22.18 -22.49 8.08
N THR A 126 -22.31 -23.81 7.87
CA THR A 126 -23.36 -24.61 8.55
C THR A 126 -22.85 -25.44 9.73
N ALA A 127 -21.57 -25.31 10.15
CA ALA A 127 -21.00 -26.15 11.20
C ALA A 127 -20.78 -25.45 12.57
N LEU A 128 -21.03 -24.15 12.70
CA LEU A 128 -20.74 -23.39 13.93
C LEU A 128 -21.98 -22.84 14.66
N ALA A 129 -23.18 -23.35 14.35
CA ALA A 129 -24.39 -23.05 15.12
C ALA A 129 -24.52 -23.85 16.45
N HIS A 130 -23.51 -24.62 16.88
CA HIS A 130 -23.66 -25.59 17.99
C HIS A 130 -22.57 -25.57 19.08
N ARG A 131 -21.93 -24.42 19.36
CA ARG A 131 -21.19 -24.26 20.62
C ARG A 131 -21.37 -22.86 21.21
N HIS A 132 -22.54 -22.64 21.82
CA HIS A 132 -22.64 -21.67 22.90
C HIS A 132 -22.15 -22.38 24.17
N PRO A 133 -20.95 -22.09 24.71
CA PRO A 133 -20.61 -22.55 26.04
C PRO A 133 -21.52 -21.83 27.03
N GLU A 134 -22.35 -22.58 27.74
CA GLU A 134 -23.11 -22.10 28.89
C GLU A 134 -22.16 -21.36 29.84
N HIS A 135 -22.47 -20.09 30.11
CA HIS A 135 -21.73 -19.28 31.07
C HIS A 135 -22.10 -19.75 32.49
N PRO A 136 -21.16 -20.24 33.32
CA PRO A 136 -21.48 -20.60 34.69
C PRO A 136 -21.80 -19.32 35.48
N ALA A 137 -22.90 -19.37 36.25
CA ALA A 137 -23.37 -18.26 37.06
C ALA A 137 -22.28 -17.73 38.03
N PRO A 138 -22.21 -16.41 38.27
CA PRO A 138 -21.26 -15.87 39.25
C PRO A 138 -21.62 -16.33 40.68
N PRO A 139 -20.62 -16.63 41.53
CA PRO A 139 -20.87 -17.03 42.91
C PRO A 139 -21.46 -15.86 43.73
N PRO A 140 -22.25 -16.15 44.78
CA PRO A 140 -22.84 -15.13 45.63
C PRO A 140 -21.76 -14.37 46.40
N THR A 141 -21.79 -13.04 46.27
CA THR A 141 -20.96 -12.09 47.02
C THR A 141 -21.36 -12.11 48.49
N ASP A 142 -20.64 -12.89 49.31
CA ASP A 142 -20.78 -12.85 50.76
C ASP A 142 -19.63 -12.04 51.41
N ARG A 143 -20.06 -11.03 52.19
CA ARG A 143 -19.34 -10.29 53.26
C ARG A 143 -18.14 -9.39 52.95
N ALA A 144 -18.43 -8.09 53.05
CA ALA A 144 -18.04 -7.19 54.14
C ALA A 144 -16.68 -7.39 54.85
N VAL A 145 -15.88 -6.32 54.93
CA VAL A 145 -15.54 -5.54 56.15
C VAL A 145 -14.43 -4.51 55.81
N PRO A 146 -14.59 -3.21 56.12
CA PRO A 146 -13.51 -2.22 56.10
C PRO A 146 -12.77 -2.16 57.45
N PRO A 147 -11.46 -1.87 57.47
CA PRO A 147 -10.99 -0.65 58.15
C PRO A 147 -9.86 0.05 57.36
N ALA A 148 -9.91 1.38 57.23
CA ALA A 148 -9.29 2.37 58.11
C ALA A 148 -7.75 2.40 58.04
N ASN A 149 -7.21 3.64 58.02
CA ASN A 149 -5.81 4.07 58.10
C ASN A 149 -5.20 4.47 56.74
N GLU A 150 -4.40 5.52 56.61
CA GLU A 150 -3.89 6.51 57.56
C GLU A 150 -3.41 7.73 56.77
N ARG A 151 -3.35 8.85 57.48
CA ARG A 151 -2.90 10.17 57.04
C ARG A 151 -1.53 10.12 56.36
N THR A 152 -1.35 10.81 55.25
CA THR A 152 -0.06 11.46 54.97
C THR A 152 -0.26 12.85 54.39
N LEU A 153 0.01 13.78 55.28
CA LEU A 153 0.22 15.22 55.12
C LEU A 153 1.46 15.46 54.24
N VAL A 154 1.37 16.31 53.21
CA VAL A 154 2.54 17.05 52.71
C VAL A 154 2.12 18.50 52.41
N PRO A 155 2.87 19.51 52.91
CA PRO A 155 2.49 20.90 52.87
C PRO A 155 2.92 21.62 51.58
N ARG A 156 2.44 22.86 51.47
CA ARG A 156 2.57 23.83 50.38
C ARG A 156 3.99 24.12 49.92
#